data_AF-A0A838HE15-F1
#
_entry.id   AF-A0A838HE15-F1
#
_cell.length_a   1.000
_cell.length_b   1.000
_cell.length_c   1.000
_cell.angle_alpha   90.00
_cell.angle_beta   90.00
_cell.angle_gamma   90.00
#
_symmetry.space_group_name_H-M   'P 1'
#
loop_
_entity.id
_entity.type
_entity.pdbx_description
1 polymer ?
#
loop_
_entity_poly.entity_id
_entity_poly.type
_entity_poly.pdbx_seq_one_letter_code
_entity_poly.pdbx_strand_id
1 'polypeptide(L)'
;MTGCAACQEFMDDMRAIGEAIRDAAPRDEAPVDVRGRLFSVIARARAGTQPTRALRRASWTIAAAVLAALLVGGAAVERLLRDAPANPISAIVQEHARALADTRLASGDEAEVTRWIGAQVDFAMYVPSLPGARLVGARLCVIDGRRGAVIDYDVNGVPVSYFVVPEGTGSADASRPARFDSAVRAGYRVVSWRAPGLLHAMVGNLPEGRLAALAKVCVQQARGMLAALGGRVHSQEG
;
A
#
# COMPACT_ATOMS: atom_id res chain seq x y z
N MET A 1 -6.78 8.82 -20.62
CA MET A 1 -5.97 9.79 -19.85
C MET A 1 -5.24 10.65 -20.87
N THR A 2 -5.77 11.84 -21.08
CA THR A 2 -5.35 12.81 -22.11
C THR A 2 -4.02 13.46 -21.70
N GLY A 3 -3.13 13.65 -22.68
CA GLY A 3 -1.79 14.20 -22.46
C GLY A 3 -1.83 15.61 -21.85
N CYS A 4 -0.90 15.89 -20.94
CA CYS A 4 -0.80 17.19 -20.29
C CYS A 4 -0.37 18.25 -21.32
N ALA A 5 -1.12 19.36 -21.41
CA ALA A 5 -0.82 20.47 -22.32
C ALA A 5 0.60 21.03 -22.11
N ALA A 6 1.06 21.12 -20.86
CA ALA A 6 2.42 21.57 -20.53
C ALA A 6 3.51 20.61 -21.06
N CYS A 7 3.23 19.31 -21.15
CA CYS A 7 4.16 18.35 -21.74
C CYS A 7 4.19 18.45 -23.27
N GLN A 8 3.10 18.84 -23.90
CA GLN A 8 3.06 19.05 -25.35
C GLN A 8 3.81 20.33 -25.73
N GLU A 9 3.60 21.41 -24.98
CA GLU A 9 4.30 22.69 -25.18
C GLU A 9 5.82 22.53 -25.00
N PHE A 10 6.27 21.85 -23.93
CA PHE A 10 7.70 21.55 -23.74
C PHE A 10 8.30 20.71 -24.88
N MET A 11 7.52 19.76 -25.42
CA MET A 11 7.98 18.92 -26.54
C MET A 11 8.06 19.69 -27.86
N ASP A 12 7.19 20.66 -28.07
CA ASP A 12 7.20 21.50 -29.26
C ASP A 12 8.34 22.53 -29.22
N ASP A 13 8.63 23.10 -28.05
CA ASP A 13 9.82 23.97 -27.85
C ASP A 13 11.13 23.21 -28.11
N MET A 14 11.24 21.98 -27.62
CA MET A 14 12.42 21.13 -27.86
C MET A 14 12.60 20.78 -29.35
N ARG A 15 11.50 20.62 -30.11
CA ARG A 15 11.56 20.40 -31.56
C ARG A 15 12.00 21.66 -32.28
N ALA A 16 11.46 22.82 -31.93
CA ALA A 16 11.80 24.10 -32.53
C ALA A 16 13.30 24.42 -32.38
N ILE A 17 13.87 24.17 -31.19
CA ILE A 17 15.32 24.32 -30.95
C ILE A 17 16.12 23.34 -31.83
N GLY A 18 15.67 22.08 -31.92
CA GLY A 18 16.34 21.06 -32.72
C GLY A 18 16.32 21.34 -34.22
N GLU A 19 15.26 21.99 -34.73
CA GLU A 19 15.18 22.45 -36.11
C GLU A 19 16.07 23.66 -36.35
N ALA A 20 16.09 24.64 -35.44
CA ALA A 20 16.97 25.80 -35.54
C ALA A 20 18.46 25.42 -35.57
N ILE A 21 18.89 24.46 -34.75
CA ILE A 21 20.27 23.94 -34.76
C ILE A 21 20.58 23.23 -36.09
N ARG A 22 19.62 22.46 -36.61
CA ARG A 22 19.80 21.68 -37.84
C ARG A 22 19.89 22.55 -39.09
N ASP A 23 19.18 23.67 -39.11
CA ASP A 23 19.24 24.66 -40.19
C ASP A 23 20.48 25.55 -40.09
N ALA A 24 20.93 25.87 -38.88
CA ALA A 24 22.14 26.69 -38.67
C ALA A 24 23.45 25.92 -38.86
N ALA A 25 23.43 24.59 -38.85
CA ALA A 25 24.63 23.76 -38.95
C ALA A 25 25.06 23.57 -40.43
N PRO A 26 26.31 23.91 -40.80
CA PRO A 26 26.88 23.56 -42.10
C PRO A 26 26.95 22.04 -42.25
N ARG A 27 26.37 21.51 -43.34
CA ARG A 27 26.51 20.09 -43.68
C ARG A 27 27.82 19.88 -44.42
N ASP A 28 28.84 19.39 -43.73
CA ASP A 28 30.02 18.83 -44.41
C ASP A 28 29.68 17.44 -44.96
N GLU A 29 29.87 17.26 -46.27
CA GLU A 29 29.70 15.96 -46.92
C GLU A 29 30.84 15.02 -46.53
N ALA A 30 30.54 14.04 -45.69
CA ALA A 30 31.52 13.04 -45.26
C ALA A 30 32.15 12.32 -46.47
N PRO A 31 33.50 12.16 -46.51
CA PRO A 31 34.22 11.52 -47.61
C PRO A 31 33.68 10.12 -47.94
N VAL A 32 33.61 9.82 -49.24
CA VAL A 32 33.00 8.60 -49.81
C VAL A 32 33.55 7.29 -49.23
N ASP A 33 34.79 7.28 -48.77
CA ASP A 33 35.45 6.09 -48.23
C ASP A 33 34.90 5.70 -46.83
N VAL A 34 34.47 6.69 -46.04
CA VAL A 34 33.81 6.47 -44.74
C VAL A 34 32.38 5.98 -44.96
N ARG A 35 31.67 6.53 -45.97
CA ARG A 35 30.35 6.04 -46.38
C ARG A 35 30.41 4.57 -46.79
N GLY A 36 31.38 4.18 -47.62
CA GLY A 36 31.54 2.80 -48.09
C GLY A 36 31.72 1.79 -46.95
N ARG A 37 32.58 2.10 -45.97
CA ARG A 37 32.80 1.23 -44.81
C ARG A 37 31.56 1.14 -43.92
N LEU A 38 30.91 2.26 -43.64
CA LEU A 38 29.68 2.30 -42.84
C LEU A 38 28.54 1.51 -43.52
N PHE A 39 28.34 1.69 -44.83
CA PHE A 39 27.32 0.95 -45.58
C PHE A 39 27.63 -0.55 -45.64
N SER A 40 28.90 -0.95 -45.73
CA SER A 40 29.27 -2.37 -45.72
C SER A 40 29.06 -3.06 -44.37
N VAL A 41 29.24 -2.33 -43.26
CA VAL A 41 28.97 -2.83 -41.90
C VAL A 41 27.46 -2.91 -41.66
N ILE A 42 26.69 -1.91 -42.09
CA ILE A 42 25.23 -1.92 -42.04
C ILE A 42 24.65 -3.03 -42.95
N ALA A 43 25.22 -3.23 -44.14
CA ALA A 43 24.78 -4.26 -45.07
C ALA A 43 25.04 -5.66 -44.52
N ARG A 44 26.19 -5.92 -43.87
CA ARG A 44 26.47 -7.20 -43.20
C ARG A 44 25.58 -7.42 -41.98
N ALA A 45 25.33 -6.37 -41.18
CA ALA A 45 24.40 -6.43 -40.06
C ALA A 45 22.97 -6.76 -40.54
N ARG A 46 22.52 -6.20 -41.67
CA ARG A 46 21.21 -6.50 -42.29
C ARG A 46 21.16 -7.85 -43.01
N ALA A 47 22.25 -8.29 -43.63
CA ALA A 47 22.31 -9.57 -44.34
C ALA A 47 22.36 -10.76 -43.36
N GLY A 48 22.97 -10.59 -42.18
CA GLY A 48 23.02 -11.61 -41.12
C GLY A 48 21.77 -11.66 -40.22
N THR A 49 20.79 -10.76 -40.41
CA THR A 49 19.58 -10.67 -39.56
C THR A 49 18.30 -10.49 -40.37
N GLN A 50 18.14 -11.25 -41.45
CA GLN A 50 16.80 -11.48 -42.02
C GLN A 50 16.27 -12.83 -41.53
N PRO A 51 15.65 -12.90 -40.33
CA PRO A 51 14.79 -14.03 -40.03
C PRO A 51 13.67 -14.02 -41.06
N THR A 52 13.48 -15.16 -41.74
CA THR A 52 12.38 -15.32 -42.69
C THR A 52 11.05 -14.93 -42.03
N ARG A 53 10.09 -14.40 -42.80
CA ARG A 53 8.77 -14.01 -42.27
C ARG A 53 8.10 -15.14 -41.47
N ALA A 54 8.42 -16.39 -41.77
CA ALA A 54 8.01 -17.57 -41.02
C ALA A 54 8.62 -17.61 -39.61
N LEU A 55 9.93 -17.38 -39.45
CA LEU A 55 10.62 -17.33 -38.14
C LEU A 55 10.17 -16.14 -37.28
N ARG A 56 9.87 -15.00 -37.90
CA ARG A 56 9.40 -13.79 -37.21
C ARG A 56 7.93 -13.89 -36.76
N ARG A 57 7.09 -14.62 -37.50
CA ARG A 57 5.73 -14.97 -37.04
C ARG A 57 5.76 -16.06 -35.99
N ALA A 58 6.62 -17.07 -36.17
CA ALA A 58 6.84 -18.13 -35.19
C ALA A 58 7.34 -17.59 -33.83
N SER A 59 8.22 -16.59 -33.84
CA SER A 59 8.70 -15.97 -32.60
C SER A 59 7.62 -15.16 -31.87
N TRP A 60 6.69 -14.53 -32.60
CA TRP A 60 5.55 -13.84 -31.99
C TRP A 60 4.49 -14.81 -31.48
N THR A 61 4.25 -15.92 -32.17
CA THR A 61 3.34 -16.97 -31.67
C THR A 61 3.93 -17.69 -30.46
N ILE A 62 5.25 -17.94 -30.43
CA ILE A 62 5.92 -18.53 -29.27
C ILE A 62 5.92 -17.55 -28.10
N ALA A 63 6.27 -16.27 -28.32
CA ALA A 63 6.22 -15.26 -27.27
C ALA A 63 4.80 -15.07 -26.73
N ALA A 64 3.79 -15.03 -27.59
CA ALA A 64 2.38 -14.95 -27.19
C ALA A 64 1.92 -16.21 -26.46
N ALA A 65 2.35 -17.40 -26.87
CA ALA A 65 2.02 -18.66 -26.20
C ALA A 65 2.68 -18.75 -24.81
N VAL A 66 3.93 -18.29 -24.66
CA VAL A 66 4.60 -18.22 -23.36
C VAL A 66 3.93 -17.19 -22.46
N LEU A 67 3.58 -16.00 -22.98
CA LEU A 67 2.86 -15.00 -22.20
C LEU A 67 1.47 -15.50 -21.79
N ALA A 68 0.76 -16.16 -22.70
CA ALA A 68 -0.53 -16.78 -22.42
C ALA A 68 -0.40 -17.91 -21.41
N ALA A 69 0.63 -18.76 -21.51
CA ALA A 69 0.90 -19.82 -20.54
C ALA A 69 1.30 -19.26 -19.16
N LEU A 70 2.01 -18.13 -19.10
CA LEU A 70 2.32 -17.44 -17.85
C LEU A 70 1.09 -16.74 -17.26
N LEU A 71 0.23 -16.15 -18.08
CA LEU A 71 -1.01 -15.52 -17.62
C LEU A 71 -2.04 -16.56 -17.18
N VAL A 72 -2.22 -17.63 -17.96
CA VAL A 72 -3.14 -18.73 -17.65
C VAL A 72 -2.59 -19.58 -16.51
N GLY A 73 -1.30 -19.93 -16.55
CA GLY A 73 -0.63 -20.66 -15.48
C GLY A 73 -0.55 -19.87 -14.18
N GLY A 74 -0.24 -18.57 -14.26
CA GLY A 74 -0.27 -17.66 -13.12
C GLY A 74 -1.67 -17.51 -12.53
N ALA A 75 -2.69 -17.29 -13.37
CA ALA A 75 -4.07 -17.22 -12.93
C ALA A 75 -4.61 -18.57 -12.42
N ALA A 76 -4.12 -19.70 -12.96
CA ALA A 76 -4.49 -21.04 -12.50
C ALA A 76 -3.82 -21.38 -11.17
N VAL A 77 -2.56 -20.98 -10.96
CA VAL A 77 -1.86 -21.11 -9.67
C VAL A 77 -2.47 -20.18 -8.63
N GLU A 78 -2.81 -18.95 -9.00
CA GLU A 78 -3.50 -18.01 -8.11
C GLU A 78 -4.91 -18.51 -7.76
N ARG A 79 -5.65 -19.07 -8.73
CA ARG A 79 -6.91 -19.75 -8.46
C ARG A 79 -6.72 -21.00 -7.64
N LEU A 80 -5.72 -21.84 -7.89
CA LEU A 80 -5.46 -23.06 -7.11
C LEU A 80 -5.00 -22.74 -5.68
N LEU A 81 -4.33 -21.61 -5.45
CA LEU A 81 -4.01 -21.10 -4.10
C LEU A 81 -5.24 -20.53 -3.39
N ARG A 82 -6.24 -20.02 -4.14
CA ARG A 82 -7.54 -19.56 -3.59
C ARG A 82 -8.57 -20.69 -3.44
N ASP A 83 -8.52 -21.70 -4.32
CA ASP A 83 -9.48 -22.78 -4.54
C ASP A 83 -8.89 -24.17 -4.22
N ALA A 84 -7.73 -24.25 -3.53
CA ALA A 84 -7.28 -25.51 -2.94
C ALA A 84 -8.48 -26.09 -2.19
N PRO A 85 -8.89 -27.35 -2.44
CA PRO A 85 -10.15 -27.88 -1.95
C PRO A 85 -10.20 -27.65 -0.46
N ALA A 86 -10.96 -26.62 -0.05
CA ALA A 86 -11.00 -26.19 1.32
C ALA A 86 -11.54 -27.39 2.05
N ASN A 87 -10.72 -27.99 2.91
CA ASN A 87 -11.19 -28.90 3.93
C ASN A 87 -12.50 -28.28 4.47
N PRO A 88 -13.63 -28.99 4.50
CA PRO A 88 -14.89 -28.41 4.96
C PRO A 88 -14.73 -27.66 6.30
N ILE A 89 -13.81 -28.12 7.15
CA ILE A 89 -13.39 -27.44 8.38
C ILE A 89 -12.72 -26.08 8.12
N SER A 90 -11.80 -25.96 7.17
CA SER A 90 -11.18 -24.66 6.83
C SER A 90 -12.20 -23.66 6.25
N ALA A 91 -13.17 -24.14 5.46
CA ALA A 91 -14.24 -23.28 4.96
C ALA A 91 -15.12 -22.75 6.12
N ILE A 92 -15.48 -23.62 7.07
CA ILE A 92 -16.23 -23.24 8.29
C ILE A 92 -15.43 -22.25 9.14
N VAL A 93 -14.12 -22.47 9.33
CA VAL A 93 -13.25 -21.55 10.10
C VAL A 93 -13.15 -20.19 9.42
N GLN A 94 -13.02 -20.15 8.09
CA GLN A 94 -12.99 -18.89 7.34
C GLN A 94 -14.32 -18.14 7.43
N GLU A 95 -15.45 -18.85 7.31
CA GLU A 95 -16.78 -18.26 7.47
C GLU A 95 -16.98 -17.73 8.89
N HIS A 96 -16.55 -18.47 9.90
CA HIS A 96 -16.57 -18.02 11.29
C HIS A 96 -15.70 -16.77 11.51
N ALA A 97 -14.48 -16.74 10.95
CA ALA A 97 -13.61 -15.57 11.03
C ALA A 97 -14.21 -14.34 10.34
N ARG A 98 -14.91 -14.53 9.22
CA ARG A 98 -15.65 -13.47 8.53
C ARG A 98 -16.82 -12.94 9.37
N ALA A 99 -17.64 -13.85 9.90
CA ALA A 99 -18.75 -13.49 10.79
C ALA A 99 -18.27 -12.75 12.05
N LEU A 100 -17.11 -13.14 12.60
CA LEU A 100 -16.46 -12.38 13.67
C LEU A 100 -16.07 -10.98 13.21
N ALA A 101 -15.45 -10.82 12.04
CA ALA A 101 -15.05 -9.52 11.51
C ALA A 101 -16.25 -8.59 11.17
N ASP A 102 -17.44 -9.15 10.95
CA ASP A 102 -18.67 -8.40 10.73
C ASP A 102 -19.33 -7.91 12.03
N THR A 103 -18.85 -8.39 13.19
CA THR A 103 -19.33 -7.96 14.51
C THR A 103 -18.98 -6.50 14.75
N ARG A 104 -19.99 -5.65 14.94
CA ARG A 104 -19.86 -4.19 15.02
C ARG A 104 -20.76 -3.57 16.09
N LEU A 105 -20.32 -2.44 16.63
CA LEU A 105 -21.06 -1.54 17.51
C LEU A 105 -21.06 -0.14 16.88
N ALA A 106 -22.24 0.43 16.65
CA ALA A 106 -22.38 1.83 16.24
C ALA A 106 -22.70 2.68 17.46
N SER A 107 -21.70 3.38 17.98
CA SER A 107 -21.85 4.30 19.12
C SER A 107 -20.82 5.41 19.02
N GLY A 108 -21.25 6.64 19.36
CA GLY A 108 -20.38 7.79 19.50
C GLY A 108 -19.82 7.97 20.91
N ASP A 109 -20.14 7.08 21.86
CA ASP A 109 -19.64 7.11 23.23
C ASP A 109 -18.34 6.28 23.35
N GLU A 110 -17.23 6.97 23.61
CA GLU A 110 -15.90 6.36 23.78
C GLU A 110 -15.87 5.31 24.90
N ALA A 111 -16.59 5.52 26.00
CA ALA A 111 -16.60 4.60 27.13
C ALA A 111 -17.40 3.32 26.80
N GLU A 112 -18.51 3.46 26.08
CA GLU A 112 -19.27 2.32 25.58
C GLU A 112 -18.44 1.50 24.58
N VAL A 113 -17.83 2.15 23.60
CA VAL A 113 -16.98 1.48 22.61
C VAL A 113 -15.79 0.81 23.26
N THR A 114 -15.13 1.47 24.23
CA THR A 114 -14.01 0.88 24.97
C THR A 114 -14.43 -0.38 25.74
N ARG A 115 -15.56 -0.34 26.48
CA ARG A 115 -16.08 -1.52 27.20
C ARG A 115 -16.44 -2.64 26.24
N TRP A 116 -17.10 -2.31 25.13
CA TRP A 116 -17.50 -3.30 24.14
C TRP A 116 -16.30 -3.97 23.49
N ILE A 117 -15.30 -3.20 23.00
CA ILE A 117 -14.08 -3.78 22.43
C ILE A 117 -13.35 -4.63 23.47
N GLY A 118 -13.21 -4.15 24.71
CA GLY A 118 -12.53 -4.88 25.78
C GLY A 118 -13.16 -6.22 26.13
N ALA A 119 -14.46 -6.42 25.86
CA ALA A 119 -15.13 -7.72 25.99
C ALA A 119 -14.87 -8.66 24.80
N GLN A 120 -14.34 -8.15 23.69
CA GLN A 120 -14.15 -8.90 22.44
C GLN A 120 -12.69 -9.28 22.18
N VAL A 121 -11.72 -8.48 22.61
CA VAL A 121 -10.28 -8.73 22.40
C VAL A 121 -9.58 -9.19 23.67
N ASP A 122 -8.44 -9.84 23.53
CA ASP A 122 -7.61 -10.40 24.60
C ASP A 122 -6.50 -9.45 25.08
N PHE A 123 -6.56 -8.18 24.68
CA PHE A 123 -5.62 -7.14 25.08
C PHE A 123 -6.34 -5.87 25.52
N ALA A 124 -5.73 -5.13 26.44
CA ALA A 124 -6.25 -3.85 26.88
C ALA A 124 -6.00 -2.79 25.80
N MET A 125 -7.06 -2.08 25.40
CA MET A 125 -6.97 -0.88 24.59
C MET A 125 -8.01 0.13 25.01
N TYR A 126 -7.76 1.40 24.69
CA TYR A 126 -8.71 2.49 24.86
C TYR A 126 -9.01 3.12 23.51
N VAL A 127 -10.16 3.77 23.41
CA VAL A 127 -10.55 4.52 22.22
C VAL A 127 -9.99 5.93 22.32
N PRO A 128 -9.09 6.37 21.40
CA PRO A 128 -8.53 7.71 21.46
C PRO A 128 -9.55 8.77 21.01
N SER A 129 -9.57 9.90 21.73
CA SER A 129 -10.31 11.10 21.31
C SER A 129 -9.49 11.87 20.28
N LEU A 130 -9.99 11.98 19.05
CA LEU A 130 -9.23 12.54 17.94
C LEU A 130 -9.71 13.95 17.56
N PRO A 131 -8.82 14.97 17.49
CA PRO A 131 -9.21 16.34 17.16
C PRO A 131 -9.86 16.46 15.78
N GLY A 132 -11.10 16.97 15.75
CA GLY A 132 -11.86 17.13 14.51
C GLY A 132 -12.28 15.81 13.87
N ALA A 133 -12.37 14.73 14.65
CA ALA A 133 -12.94 13.46 14.26
C ALA A 133 -14.14 13.14 15.14
N ARG A 134 -15.22 12.65 14.55
CA ARG A 134 -16.38 12.12 15.26
C ARG A 134 -16.26 10.60 15.33
N LEU A 135 -16.37 10.03 16.53
CA LEU A 135 -16.45 8.59 16.69
C LEU A 135 -17.75 8.06 16.07
N VAL A 136 -17.64 7.06 15.21
CA VAL A 136 -18.78 6.41 14.54
C VAL A 136 -19.12 5.08 15.23
N GLY A 137 -18.09 4.37 15.66
CA GLY A 137 -18.23 3.10 16.35
C GLY A 137 -16.98 2.24 16.27
N ALA A 138 -17.16 0.94 16.44
CA ALA A 138 -16.10 -0.04 16.30
C ALA A 138 -16.61 -1.36 15.74
N ARG A 139 -15.67 -2.17 15.27
CA ARG A 139 -15.91 -3.52 14.77
C ARG A 139 -14.70 -4.40 15.03
N LEU A 140 -14.90 -5.70 14.95
CA LEU A 140 -13.80 -6.65 15.05
C LEU A 140 -13.11 -6.83 13.70
N CYS A 141 -11.87 -7.27 13.76
CA CYS A 141 -11.17 -7.77 12.58
C CYS A 141 -10.38 -9.02 12.96
N VAL A 142 -10.03 -9.80 11.93
CA VAL A 142 -9.13 -10.93 12.07
C VAL A 142 -7.99 -10.73 11.08
N ILE A 143 -6.77 -10.60 11.58
CA ILE A 143 -5.54 -10.47 10.77
C ILE A 143 -4.58 -11.58 11.19
N ASP A 144 -4.14 -12.40 10.24
CA ASP A 144 -3.28 -13.57 10.49
C ASP A 144 -3.82 -14.51 11.58
N GLY A 145 -5.15 -14.71 11.60
CA GLY A 145 -5.83 -15.55 12.59
C GLY A 145 -5.91 -14.95 14.01
N ARG A 146 -5.41 -13.72 14.21
CA ARG A 146 -5.50 -13.00 15.49
C ARG A 146 -6.65 -12.02 15.46
N ARG A 147 -7.45 -12.01 16.53
CA ARG A 147 -8.56 -11.08 16.71
C ARG A 147 -8.01 -9.70 17.07
N GLY A 148 -8.48 -8.68 16.38
CA GLY A 148 -8.18 -7.29 16.68
C GLY A 148 -9.44 -6.43 16.58
N ALA A 149 -9.24 -5.13 16.72
CA ALA A 149 -10.31 -4.15 16.68
C ALA A 149 -10.06 -3.10 15.60
N VAL A 150 -11.15 -2.57 15.05
CA VAL A 150 -11.17 -1.39 14.20
C VAL A 150 -12.10 -0.37 14.82
N ILE A 151 -11.61 0.84 15.02
CA ILE A 151 -12.40 1.97 15.47
C ILE A 151 -12.62 2.86 14.26
N ASP A 152 -13.88 3.16 13.97
CA ASP A 152 -14.26 3.95 12.80
C ASP A 152 -14.59 5.38 13.22
N TYR A 153 -13.96 6.33 12.53
CA TYR A 153 -14.11 7.77 12.72
C TYR A 153 -14.58 8.43 11.44
N ASP A 154 -15.32 9.52 11.59
CA ASP A 154 -15.62 10.49 10.54
C ASP A 154 -14.79 11.76 10.77
N VAL A 155 -13.89 12.07 9.84
CA VAL A 155 -13.06 13.28 9.88
C VAL A 155 -13.58 14.24 8.82
N ASN A 156 -14.48 15.14 9.21
CA ASN A 156 -15.13 16.11 8.32
C ASN A 156 -15.76 15.44 7.07
N GLY A 157 -16.50 14.34 7.25
CA GLY A 157 -17.11 13.60 6.14
C GLY A 157 -16.18 12.58 5.45
N VAL A 158 -14.92 12.48 5.86
CA VAL A 158 -13.97 11.47 5.35
C VAL A 158 -13.87 10.31 6.34
N PRO A 159 -14.20 9.07 5.95
CA PRO A 159 -14.05 7.92 6.82
C PRO A 159 -12.57 7.61 7.09
N VAL A 160 -12.26 7.36 8.36
CA VAL A 160 -10.94 6.94 8.83
C VAL A 160 -11.11 5.73 9.74
N SER A 161 -10.42 4.64 9.44
CA SER A 161 -10.40 3.44 10.27
C SER A 161 -9.08 3.33 11.01
N TYR A 162 -9.17 3.11 12.33
CA TYR A 162 -8.02 2.90 13.20
C TYR A 162 -8.00 1.44 13.67
N PHE A 163 -7.00 0.70 13.21
CA PHE A 163 -6.76 -0.69 13.53
C PHE A 163 -5.84 -0.81 14.72
N VAL A 164 -6.18 -1.74 15.62
CA VAL A 164 -5.32 -2.23 16.69
C VAL A 164 -5.38 -3.74 16.65
N VAL A 165 -4.26 -4.37 16.31
CA VAL A 165 -4.18 -5.83 16.17
C VAL A 165 -3.00 -6.39 16.96
N PRO A 166 -3.14 -7.58 17.56
CA PRO A 166 -2.03 -8.23 18.21
C PRO A 166 -0.94 -8.56 17.20
N GLU A 167 0.28 -8.29 17.59
CA GLU A 167 1.47 -8.59 16.80
C GLU A 167 2.34 -9.58 17.55
N GLY A 168 3.02 -10.47 16.81
CA GLY A 168 3.93 -11.46 17.41
C GLY A 168 5.05 -10.81 18.23
N THR A 169 5.92 -11.63 18.83
CA THR A 169 6.96 -11.28 19.83
C THR A 169 8.08 -10.33 19.36
N GLY A 170 7.77 -9.32 18.55
CA GLY A 170 8.59 -8.13 18.41
C GLY A 170 8.48 -7.30 19.68
N SER A 171 9.56 -7.26 20.45
CA SER A 171 9.67 -6.37 21.62
C SER A 171 9.81 -4.93 21.12
N ALA A 172 8.70 -4.29 20.77
CA ALA A 172 8.68 -2.83 20.69
C ALA A 172 8.96 -2.29 22.10
N ASP A 173 10.10 -1.64 22.26
CA ASP A 173 10.47 -1.00 23.52
C ASP A 173 9.53 0.19 23.79
N ALA A 174 8.74 0.09 24.86
CA ALA A 174 7.80 1.13 25.28
C ALA A 174 8.50 2.48 25.57
N SER A 175 9.79 2.45 25.91
CA SER A 175 10.60 3.63 26.19
C SER A 175 11.06 4.36 24.92
N ARG A 176 11.00 3.73 23.75
CA ARG A 176 11.46 4.32 22.49
C ARG A 176 10.38 5.18 21.83
N PRO A 177 10.70 6.32 21.17
CA PRO A 177 9.78 7.00 20.27
C PRO A 177 9.15 6.03 19.26
N ALA A 178 7.82 6.06 19.14
CA ALA A 178 7.11 5.29 18.13
C ALA A 178 7.63 5.67 16.75
N ARG A 179 8.02 4.66 15.97
CA ARG A 179 8.36 4.83 14.56
C ARG A 179 7.10 4.68 13.74
N PHE A 180 6.86 5.67 12.87
CA PHE A 180 5.73 5.66 11.96
C PHE A 180 6.21 5.26 10.57
N ASP A 181 5.53 4.30 9.98
CA ASP A 181 5.68 3.90 8.59
C ASP A 181 4.46 4.43 7.80
N SER A 182 4.70 5.03 6.63
CA SER A 182 3.65 5.50 5.74
C SER A 182 3.63 4.73 4.42
N ALA A 183 2.44 4.46 3.91
CA ALA A 183 2.23 3.79 2.64
C ALA A 183 0.96 4.28 1.94
N VAL A 184 0.93 4.15 0.62
CA VAL A 184 -0.28 4.34 -0.20
C VAL A 184 -0.61 3.02 -0.89
N ARG A 185 -1.85 2.53 -0.73
CA ARG A 185 -2.33 1.28 -1.33
C ARG A 185 -3.77 1.45 -1.80
N ALA A 186 -4.06 1.11 -3.05
CA ALA A 186 -5.40 1.22 -3.65
C ALA A 186 -6.08 2.59 -3.44
N GLY A 187 -5.30 3.69 -3.42
CA GLY A 187 -5.81 5.05 -3.19
C GLY A 187 -5.98 5.43 -1.71
N TYR A 188 -5.84 4.49 -0.79
CA TYR A 188 -5.85 4.76 0.65
C TYR A 188 -4.44 5.05 1.16
N ARG A 189 -4.34 6.02 2.07
CA ARG A 189 -3.11 6.24 2.84
C ARG A 189 -3.19 5.44 4.13
N VAL A 190 -2.05 4.90 4.51
CA VAL A 190 -1.86 4.11 5.72
C VAL A 190 -0.72 4.72 6.49
N VAL A 191 -0.93 4.98 7.78
CA VAL A 191 0.12 5.31 8.74
C VAL A 191 0.08 4.25 9.83
N SER A 192 1.15 3.48 9.99
CA SER A 192 1.25 2.43 11.00
C SER A 192 2.40 2.65 11.96
N TRP A 193 2.26 2.15 13.18
CA TRP A 193 3.31 2.14 14.18
C TRP A 193 3.16 0.91 15.08
N ARG A 194 4.24 0.57 15.77
CA ARG A 194 4.28 -0.58 16.68
C ARG A 194 4.35 -0.11 18.12
N ALA A 195 3.61 -0.80 18.96
CA ALA A 195 3.66 -0.71 20.41
C ALA A 195 3.93 -2.14 20.96
N PRO A 196 4.30 -2.30 22.24
CA PRO A 196 4.58 -3.63 22.80
C PRO A 196 3.43 -4.61 22.54
N GLY A 197 3.66 -5.63 21.72
CA GLY A 197 2.68 -6.67 21.37
C GLY A 197 1.52 -6.22 20.46
N LEU A 198 1.52 -4.97 19.97
CA LEU A 198 0.42 -4.41 19.18
C LEU A 198 0.92 -3.70 17.93
N LEU A 199 0.30 -4.01 16.80
CA LEU A 199 0.38 -3.23 15.59
C LEU A 199 -0.80 -2.27 15.53
N HIS A 200 -0.49 -1.00 15.33
CA HIS A 200 -1.47 0.04 15.11
C HIS A 200 -1.38 0.52 13.67
N ALA A 201 -2.53 0.75 13.04
CA ALA A 201 -2.58 1.32 11.70
C ALA A 201 -3.78 2.25 11.54
N MET A 202 -3.57 3.40 10.92
CA MET A 202 -4.62 4.33 10.58
C MET A 202 -4.77 4.40 9.07
N VAL A 203 -5.98 4.21 8.57
CA VAL A 203 -6.29 4.10 7.15
C VAL A 203 -7.35 5.14 6.79
N GLY A 204 -7.11 5.91 5.74
CA GLY A 204 -8.08 6.87 5.24
C GLY A 204 -7.58 7.58 3.98
N ASN A 205 -8.50 8.27 3.30
CA ASN A 205 -8.17 9.11 2.15
C ASN A 205 -7.97 10.58 2.55
N LEU A 206 -7.18 10.82 3.60
CA LEU A 206 -6.79 12.15 4.05
C LEU A 206 -5.40 12.52 3.54
N PRO A 207 -5.05 13.82 3.49
CA PRO A 207 -3.66 14.24 3.33
C PRO A 207 -2.74 13.55 4.35
N GLU A 208 -1.54 13.15 3.92
CA GLU A 208 -0.59 12.36 4.73
C GLU A 208 -0.26 13.06 6.04
N GLY A 209 0.02 14.37 6.00
CA GLY A 209 0.28 15.16 7.20
C GLY A 209 -0.88 15.16 8.19
N ARG A 210 -2.13 15.10 7.71
CA ARG A 210 -3.32 15.04 8.56
C ARG A 210 -3.48 13.66 9.19
N LEU A 211 -3.36 12.59 8.40
CA LEU A 211 -3.44 11.21 8.91
C LEU A 211 -2.32 10.91 9.91
N ALA A 212 -1.09 11.35 9.61
CA ALA A 212 0.05 11.22 10.51
C ALA A 212 -0.12 12.06 11.79
N ALA A 213 -0.75 13.24 11.73
CA ALA A 213 -1.06 14.02 12.93
C ALA A 213 -2.05 13.29 13.85
N LEU A 214 -3.10 12.67 13.29
CA LEU A 214 -4.04 11.86 14.07
C LEU A 214 -3.35 10.64 14.71
N ALA A 215 -2.51 9.94 13.96
CA ALA A 215 -1.70 8.82 14.47
C ALA A 215 -0.78 9.24 15.64
N LYS A 216 -0.16 10.43 15.55
CA LYS A 216 0.64 10.99 16.65
C LYS A 216 -0.18 11.25 17.91
N VAL A 217 -1.41 11.74 17.77
CA VAL A 217 -2.33 11.93 18.91
C VAL A 217 -2.62 10.60 19.61
N CYS A 218 -2.87 9.51 18.87
CA CYS A 218 -3.06 8.18 19.46
C CYS A 218 -1.85 7.76 20.32
N VAL A 219 -0.62 7.95 19.82
CA VAL A 219 0.60 7.61 20.57
C VAL A 219 0.76 8.49 21.82
N GLN A 220 0.46 9.78 21.71
CA GLN A 220 0.56 10.72 22.82
C GLN A 220 -0.42 10.40 23.95
N GLN A 221 -1.68 10.12 23.60
CA GLN A 221 -2.70 9.74 24.59
C GLN A 221 -2.35 8.41 25.26
N ALA A 222 -1.81 7.45 24.52
CA ALA A 222 -1.46 6.13 25.07
C ALA A 222 -0.35 6.28 26.11
N ARG A 223 0.66 7.10 25.81
CA ARG A 223 1.75 7.43 26.73
C ARG A 223 1.28 8.21 27.95
N GLY A 224 0.44 9.22 27.76
CA GLY A 224 -0.13 9.99 28.86
C GLY A 224 -0.89 9.11 29.85
N MET A 225 -1.64 8.13 29.34
CA MET A 225 -2.37 7.18 30.18
C MET A 225 -1.44 6.21 30.92
N LEU A 226 -0.43 5.64 30.25
CA LEU A 226 0.56 4.79 30.90
C LEU A 226 1.30 5.52 32.02
N ALA A 227 1.66 6.79 31.81
CA ALA A 227 2.27 7.62 32.84
C ALA A 227 1.32 7.88 34.03
N ALA A 228 0.04 8.15 33.76
CA ALA A 228 -0.98 8.35 34.80
C ALA A 228 -1.31 7.07 35.60
N LEU A 229 -1.09 5.89 35.03
CA LEU A 229 -1.21 4.60 35.74
C LEU A 229 0.05 4.30 36.57
N GLY A 230 1.25 4.53 36.04
CA GLY A 230 2.51 4.32 36.75
C GLY A 230 2.72 5.27 37.95
N GLY A 231 2.23 6.51 37.84
CA GLY A 231 2.29 7.49 38.94
C GLY A 231 1.35 7.16 40.11
N ARG A 232 0.26 6.42 39.88
CA ARG A 232 -0.68 6.03 40.95
C ARG A 232 -0.14 4.92 41.86
N VAL A 233 0.75 4.07 41.35
CA VAL A 233 1.36 2.98 42.13
C VAL A 233 2.35 3.52 43.16
N HIS A 234 3.10 4.58 42.82
CA HIS A 234 4.09 5.18 43.73
C HIS A 234 3.48 6.08 44.82
N SER A 235 2.20 6.44 44.71
CA SER A 235 1.55 7.34 45.66
C SER A 235 0.77 6.60 46.77
N GLN A 236 0.77 5.27 46.77
CA GLN A 236 0.05 4.44 47.74
C GLN A 236 0.97 3.75 48.78
N GLU A 237 2.28 4.01 48.74
CA GLU A 237 3.28 3.49 49.70
C GLU A 237 3.87 4.57 50.63
N GLY A 238 3.25 5.74 50.71
CA GLY A 238 3.67 6.87 51.56
C GLY A 238 2.73 7.14 52.72
#